data_AF-A0A7R9G6V2-F1
#
_entry.id   AF-A0A7R9G6V2-F1
#
_cell.length_a   1.000
_cell.length_b   1.000
_cell.length_c   1.000
_cell.angle_alpha   90.00
_cell.angle_beta   90.00
_cell.angle_gamma   90.00
#
_symmetry.space_group_name_H-M   'P 1'
#
loop_
_entity.id
_entity.type
_entity.pdbx_description
1 polymer ?
#
loop_
_entity_poly.entity_id
_entity_poly.type
_entity_poly.pdbx_seq_one_letter_code
_entity_poly.pdbx_strand_id
1 'polypeptide(L)'
;WVTTGSNSVSYHWLRQCGLPLAPTVWVTTGSDSVGYHWLRQCELPLAPTRHVARATRHHEPDVVLQNIDLHALTGWIPERVAIRNNEPDFNADALFDKLLTRLEKGDVLVTAATGELSDAEADRTGLVATHAYAVLDVRREQGLRLLKLKNPWSHLRWRGNYSELDKLHWTPQLQRLLNFDPNSAAMFDNGVFWIDYDSILKFFDVFYLNWNPKLFNYTFCLHQSWKTGLGPIKDAYNIGENPQFFLQVDQGGSGAVWILLTRHITQIEDFKENREYITVLVYRNNGKRVFYPNDPPPFIDGVRINSPHYLCKLVLNESSPRRYTLVVSQYEKMHTIFYTLRAYATCPISLGKIPNQYEHVKQTVTQQRSLYPTILQVSDGQWNGETAGGCGNHPNTHLNNPRYQVTLESGNNKNQLLLDLKGPKQYQVGLDIICVVASDPNAPGAFTKKHTGAFRSGFVVMPLEDVPAGTYDIVPSTFLPGQEGPFFLTVKSSCPFKLARLR
;
A
#
# COMPACT_ATOMS: atom_id res chain seq x y z
N TRP A 1 31.91 -31.02 -10.34
CA TRP A 1 33.10 -31.77 -9.92
C TRP A 1 34.28 -31.35 -10.78
N VAL A 2 35.46 -31.27 -10.15
CA VAL A 2 36.76 -30.70 -10.59
C VAL A 2 37.00 -29.23 -10.22
N THR A 3 37.83 -29.07 -9.19
CA THR A 3 38.50 -27.86 -8.70
C THR A 3 39.98 -27.91 -9.10
N THR A 4 40.52 -26.82 -9.65
CA THR A 4 41.93 -26.42 -9.49
C THR A 4 41.97 -24.89 -9.35
N GLY A 5 42.76 -24.41 -8.39
CA GLY A 5 42.55 -23.12 -7.73
C GLY A 5 43.28 -21.91 -8.31
N SER A 6 42.77 -20.73 -7.93
CA SER A 6 43.50 -19.60 -7.33
C SER A 6 42.45 -18.57 -6.90
N ASN A 7 42.67 -17.89 -5.78
CA ASN A 7 41.74 -16.97 -5.12
C ASN A 7 41.12 -15.93 -6.07
N SER A 8 39.94 -16.24 -6.62
CA SER A 8 39.09 -15.29 -7.32
C SER A 8 37.76 -15.18 -6.57
N VAL A 9 37.51 -14.00 -6.02
CA VAL A 9 36.17 -13.63 -5.56
C VAL A 9 35.27 -13.65 -6.79
N SER A 10 34.44 -14.68 -6.87
CA SER A 10 33.49 -14.90 -7.96
C SER A 10 32.15 -14.28 -7.57
N TYR A 11 31.81 -13.14 -8.17
CA TYR A 11 30.46 -12.60 -8.08
C TYR A 11 29.55 -13.39 -9.03
N HIS A 12 28.63 -14.17 -8.48
CA HIS A 12 27.59 -14.86 -9.25
C HIS A 12 26.44 -13.90 -9.55
N TRP A 13 26.29 -13.51 -10.82
CA TRP A 13 25.10 -12.78 -11.28
C TRP A 13 23.93 -13.73 -11.53
N LEU A 14 22.73 -13.24 -11.20
CA LEU A 14 21.46 -13.96 -11.29
C LEU A 14 21.19 -14.40 -12.74
N ARG A 15 21.25 -15.70 -12.99
CA ARG A 15 20.65 -16.33 -14.17
C ARG A 15 19.12 -16.26 -14.00
N GLN A 16 18.44 -15.66 -14.96
CA GLN A 16 16.98 -15.64 -15.03
C GLN A 16 16.48 -17.09 -15.19
N CYS A 17 15.83 -17.65 -14.17
CA CYS A 17 15.10 -18.90 -14.32
C CYS A 17 13.75 -18.63 -14.98
N GLY A 18 13.50 -19.25 -16.16
CA GLY A 18 12.13 -19.57 -16.57
C GLY A 18 11.55 -18.97 -17.85
N LEU A 19 12.34 -18.61 -18.85
CA LEU A 19 11.82 -18.41 -20.21
C LEU A 19 12.53 -19.36 -21.20
N PRO A 20 11.81 -20.14 -22.03
CA PRO A 20 12.45 -20.93 -23.07
C PRO A 20 12.97 -19.98 -24.15
N LEU A 21 14.29 -19.81 -24.22
CA LEU A 21 14.93 -19.11 -25.33
C LEU A 21 15.06 -20.07 -26.51
N ALA A 22 14.58 -19.66 -27.67
CA ALA A 22 14.79 -20.36 -28.94
C ALA A 22 16.30 -20.54 -29.23
N PRO A 23 16.71 -21.62 -29.91
CA PRO A 23 18.12 -21.97 -30.04
C PRO A 23 18.83 -20.94 -30.93
N THR A 24 19.75 -20.17 -30.34
CA THR A 24 20.62 -19.27 -31.10
C THR A 24 22.00 -19.92 -31.20
N VAL A 25 22.49 -20.05 -32.44
CA VAL A 25 23.76 -20.68 -32.82
C VAL A 25 24.94 -19.87 -32.25
N TRP A 26 25.87 -20.55 -31.59
CA TRP A 26 27.11 -19.95 -31.08
C TRP A 26 28.15 -19.90 -32.20
N VAL A 27 28.74 -18.73 -32.44
CA VAL A 27 30.00 -18.58 -33.18
C VAL A 27 31.06 -18.12 -32.20
N THR A 28 32.10 -18.92 -32.02
CA THR A 28 33.27 -18.60 -31.21
C THR A 28 34.38 -18.00 -32.07
N THR A 29 34.91 -16.86 -31.69
CA THR A 29 36.28 -16.45 -32.02
C THR A 29 36.95 -15.94 -30.74
N GLY A 30 38.07 -16.56 -30.39
CA GLY A 30 38.86 -16.22 -29.21
C GLY A 30 39.97 -15.21 -29.52
N SER A 31 40.32 -14.39 -28.54
CA SER A 31 41.68 -14.27 -27.97
C SER A 31 41.72 -13.11 -26.96
N ASP A 32 42.15 -13.45 -25.75
CA ASP A 32 42.76 -12.64 -24.69
C ASP A 32 42.59 -11.12 -24.70
N SER A 33 41.58 -10.66 -23.96
CA SER A 33 41.68 -9.47 -23.09
C SER A 33 40.48 -9.48 -22.13
N VAL A 34 40.74 -9.38 -20.82
CA VAL A 34 39.67 -9.27 -19.81
C VAL A 34 39.08 -7.86 -19.89
N GLY A 35 38.21 -7.65 -20.87
CA GLY A 35 37.39 -6.45 -21.01
C GLY A 35 36.06 -6.65 -20.27
N TYR A 36 35.76 -5.76 -19.32
CA TYR A 36 34.40 -5.67 -18.76
C TYR A 36 33.47 -5.08 -19.82
N HIS A 37 32.61 -5.91 -20.40
CA HIS A 37 31.52 -5.44 -21.24
C HIS A 37 30.40 -4.92 -20.33
N TRP A 38 30.30 -3.60 -20.22
CA TRP A 38 29.06 -2.97 -19.79
C TRP A 38 27.93 -3.44 -20.70
N LEU A 39 26.74 -3.67 -20.14
CA LEU A 39 25.51 -3.73 -20.93
C LEU A 39 25.39 -2.40 -21.70
N ARG A 40 25.85 -2.38 -22.95
CA ARG A 40 25.51 -1.30 -23.87
C ARG A 40 24.00 -1.27 -23.93
N GLN A 41 23.42 -0.10 -23.68
CA GLN A 41 21.99 0.17 -23.73
C GLN A 41 21.32 -0.20 -25.08
N CYS A 42 22.11 -0.58 -26.08
CA CYS A 42 21.67 -0.89 -27.44
C CYS A 42 21.28 -2.36 -27.69
N GLU A 43 21.53 -3.31 -26.77
CA GLU A 43 21.36 -4.75 -27.06
C GLU A 43 20.32 -5.49 -26.19
N LEU A 44 19.49 -4.78 -25.42
CA LEU A 44 18.30 -5.40 -24.83
C LEU A 44 17.28 -5.70 -25.94
N PRO A 45 16.76 -6.94 -26.07
CA PRO A 45 15.61 -7.23 -26.93
C PRO A 45 14.45 -6.31 -26.53
N LEU A 46 14.08 -5.41 -27.42
CA LEU A 46 13.10 -4.35 -27.21
C LEU A 46 11.66 -4.90 -27.15
N ALA A 47 11.21 -5.41 -26.00
CA ALA A 47 9.81 -5.42 -25.51
C ALA A 47 9.74 -6.13 -24.14
N PRO A 48 9.03 -5.65 -23.10
CA PRO A 48 8.07 -4.54 -23.00
C PRO A 48 8.58 -3.30 -22.20
N THR A 49 9.90 -3.11 -22.09
CA THR A 49 10.54 -1.98 -21.38
C THR A 49 10.38 -0.60 -22.06
N ARG A 50 9.67 -0.51 -23.18
CA ARG A 50 9.42 0.76 -23.91
C ARG A 50 8.67 1.81 -23.10
N HIS A 51 7.90 1.43 -22.07
CA HIS A 51 7.04 2.38 -21.35
C HIS A 51 7.72 3.10 -20.19
N VAL A 52 8.75 2.53 -19.57
CA VAL A 52 9.47 3.16 -18.44
C VAL A 52 10.73 3.89 -18.92
N ALA A 53 11.46 3.31 -19.89
CA ALA A 53 12.78 3.82 -20.29
C ALA A 53 12.75 4.99 -21.30
N ARG A 54 11.58 5.38 -21.86
CA ARG A 54 11.51 6.50 -22.82
C ARG A 54 11.31 7.87 -22.14
N ALA A 55 11.00 7.89 -20.84
CA ALA A 55 10.87 9.13 -20.08
C ALA A 55 12.22 9.79 -19.75
N THR A 56 13.34 9.07 -19.84
CA THR A 56 14.69 9.57 -19.47
C THR A 56 15.43 10.32 -20.58
N ARG A 57 14.71 10.80 -21.60
CA ARG A 57 15.26 11.68 -22.63
C ARG A 57 14.45 12.97 -22.66
N HIS A 58 14.78 13.93 -21.80
CA HIS A 58 14.88 15.36 -22.12
C HIS A 58 15.25 16.18 -20.87
N HIS A 59 15.80 17.37 -21.09
CA HIS A 59 16.39 18.27 -20.09
C HIS A 59 15.36 18.93 -19.15
N GLU A 60 14.75 18.16 -18.26
CA GLU A 60 14.05 18.69 -17.07
C GLU A 60 14.54 17.93 -15.83
N PRO A 61 14.42 18.49 -14.61
CA PRO A 61 14.84 17.82 -13.37
C PRO A 61 13.93 16.62 -13.10
N ASP A 62 14.16 15.53 -13.84
CA ASP A 62 13.44 14.29 -13.74
C ASP A 62 13.76 13.65 -12.39
N VAL A 63 12.74 13.54 -11.52
CA VAL A 63 12.82 12.86 -10.23
C VAL A 63 13.27 11.41 -10.47
N VAL A 64 14.55 11.13 -10.19
CA VAL A 64 15.12 9.80 -10.39
C VAL A 64 14.59 8.86 -9.29
N LEU A 65 13.52 8.14 -9.59
CA LEU A 65 12.88 7.18 -8.68
C LEU A 65 13.62 5.84 -8.71
N GLN A 66 14.86 5.82 -8.23
CA GLN A 66 15.78 4.68 -8.28
C GLN A 66 15.20 3.36 -7.75
N ASN A 67 14.31 3.41 -6.75
CA ASN A 67 13.68 2.19 -6.25
C ASN A 67 12.70 1.55 -7.23
N ILE A 68 12.06 2.33 -8.11
CA ILE A 68 11.17 1.82 -9.15
C ILE A 68 11.97 1.07 -10.21
N ASP A 69 13.07 1.67 -10.67
CA ASP A 69 13.93 1.08 -11.71
C ASP A 69 14.58 -0.22 -11.20
N LEU A 70 15.12 -0.21 -9.98
CA LEU A 70 15.67 -1.41 -9.37
C LEU A 70 14.61 -2.48 -9.15
N HIS A 71 13.39 -2.12 -8.72
CA HIS A 71 12.28 -3.07 -8.64
C HIS A 71 11.95 -3.67 -10.01
N ALA A 72 11.89 -2.86 -11.06
CA ALA A 72 11.59 -3.32 -12.42
C ALA A 72 12.67 -4.27 -12.96
N LEU A 73 13.94 -4.03 -12.63
CA LEU A 73 15.07 -4.85 -13.09
C LEU A 73 15.25 -6.15 -12.30
N THR A 74 14.94 -6.14 -11.00
CA THR A 74 15.31 -7.24 -10.08
C THR A 74 14.11 -7.99 -9.51
N GLY A 75 12.93 -7.37 -9.48
CA GLY A 75 11.77 -7.83 -8.73
C GLY A 75 11.93 -7.71 -7.20
N TRP A 76 12.96 -7.03 -6.70
CA TRP A 76 13.21 -6.84 -5.27
C TRP A 76 12.26 -5.81 -4.67
N ILE A 77 12.00 -5.89 -3.36
CA ILE A 77 10.92 -5.15 -2.71
C ILE A 77 11.37 -3.70 -2.47
N PRO A 78 10.76 -2.69 -3.09
CA PRO A 78 11.20 -1.31 -2.97
C PRO A 78 10.73 -0.70 -1.65
N GLU A 79 11.62 0.03 -0.98
CA GLU A 79 11.36 0.83 0.20
C GLU A 79 12.03 2.19 0.06
N ARG A 80 11.32 3.25 0.46
CA ARG A 80 11.85 4.61 0.53
C ARG A 80 12.01 5.00 2.00
N VAL A 81 13.23 5.37 2.40
CA VAL A 81 13.54 5.82 3.76
C VAL A 81 14.02 7.26 3.69
N ALA A 82 13.12 8.20 3.99
CA ALA A 82 13.48 9.60 4.08
C ALA A 82 14.38 9.85 5.30
N ILE A 83 15.42 10.65 5.11
CA ILE A 83 16.30 11.12 6.16
C ILE A 83 15.65 12.35 6.76
N ARG A 84 15.19 12.24 8.01
CA ARG A 84 14.41 13.28 8.69
C ARG A 84 14.91 13.48 10.10
N ASN A 85 16.10 14.03 10.24
CA ASN A 85 16.82 14.15 11.51
C ASN A 85 16.01 14.80 12.65
N ASN A 86 15.02 15.64 12.32
CA ASN A 86 14.20 16.38 13.29
C ASN A 86 12.85 15.70 13.60
N GLU A 87 12.52 14.58 12.96
CA GLU A 87 11.26 13.87 13.22
C GLU A 87 11.46 12.76 14.27
N PRO A 88 10.53 12.62 15.23
CA PRO A 88 10.66 11.63 16.31
C PRO A 88 10.67 10.18 15.80
N ASP A 89 10.11 9.94 14.62
CA ASP A 89 10.01 8.61 14.02
C ASP A 89 11.26 8.20 13.23
N PHE A 90 12.22 9.11 13.03
CA PHE A 90 13.47 8.81 12.34
C PHE A 90 14.58 8.43 13.33
N ASN A 91 15.08 7.20 13.21
CA ASN A 91 16.20 6.71 14.01
C ASN A 91 17.42 6.44 13.12
N ALA A 92 18.39 7.36 13.15
CA ALA A 92 19.62 7.30 12.36
C ALA A 92 20.49 6.08 12.70
N ASP A 93 20.63 5.74 13.98
CA ASP A 93 21.47 4.62 14.42
C ASP A 93 20.89 3.28 13.94
N ALA A 94 19.59 3.09 14.11
CA ALA A 94 18.89 1.89 13.63
C ALA A 94 18.91 1.79 12.10
N LEU A 95 18.89 2.91 11.38
CA LEU A 95 19.06 2.92 9.93
C LEU A 95 20.48 2.50 9.54
N PHE A 96 21.51 3.08 10.17
CA PHE A 96 22.89 2.70 9.89
C PHE A 96 23.15 1.21 10.16
N ASP A 97 22.73 0.69 11.32
CA ASP A 97 22.89 -0.72 11.68
C ASP A 97 22.17 -1.65 10.70
N LYS A 98 20.99 -1.23 10.21
CA LYS A 98 20.26 -1.95 9.17
C LYS A 98 21.03 -1.95 7.85
N LEU A 99 21.56 -0.81 7.41
CA LEU A 99 22.34 -0.73 6.17
C LEU A 99 23.60 -1.59 6.25
N LEU A 100 24.37 -1.46 7.33
CA LEU A 100 25.59 -2.22 7.61
C LEU A 100 25.33 -3.73 7.51
N THR A 101 24.38 -4.22 8.30
CA THR A 101 24.16 -5.67 8.44
C THR A 101 23.49 -6.30 7.21
N ARG A 102 22.68 -5.54 6.47
CA ARG A 102 21.89 -6.09 5.35
C ARG A 102 22.61 -5.99 4.02
N LEU A 103 23.39 -4.92 3.81
CA LEU A 103 24.20 -4.80 2.60
C LEU A 103 25.29 -5.88 2.58
N GLU A 104 25.97 -6.10 3.71
CA GLU A 104 27.02 -7.13 3.84
C GLU A 104 26.49 -8.55 3.54
N LYS A 105 25.25 -8.85 3.96
CA LYS A 105 24.59 -10.14 3.69
C LYS A 105 24.09 -10.30 2.25
N GLY A 106 24.11 -9.23 1.44
CA GLY A 106 23.47 -9.22 0.13
C GLY A 106 21.94 -9.29 0.19
N ASP A 107 21.36 -8.87 1.31
CA ASP A 107 19.91 -8.88 1.57
C ASP A 107 19.21 -7.67 0.93
N VAL A 108 19.95 -6.62 0.60
CA VAL A 108 19.41 -5.34 0.13
C VAL A 108 20.35 -4.68 -0.88
N LEU A 109 19.78 -4.05 -1.89
CA LEU A 109 20.46 -3.10 -2.77
C LEU A 109 20.12 -1.69 -2.30
N VAL A 110 21.12 -0.81 -2.23
CA VAL A 110 20.99 0.50 -1.61
C VAL A 110 21.47 1.59 -2.56
N THR A 111 20.66 2.63 -2.71
CA THR A 111 21.08 3.91 -3.29
C THR A 111 20.71 5.03 -2.33
N ALA A 112 21.47 6.12 -2.37
CA ALA A 112 21.23 7.34 -1.60
C ALA A 112 21.07 8.51 -2.56
N ALA A 113 20.10 9.39 -2.32
CA ALA A 113 19.89 10.56 -3.17
C ALA A 113 19.97 11.87 -2.38
N THR A 114 20.62 12.85 -2.99
CA THR A 114 20.71 14.23 -2.51
C THR A 114 19.40 14.96 -2.75
N GLY A 115 19.12 15.95 -1.91
CA GLY A 115 18.05 16.92 -2.10
C GLY A 115 18.46 18.05 -3.03
N GLU A 116 17.73 19.16 -2.93
CA GLU A 116 18.21 20.43 -3.49
C GLU A 116 19.50 20.86 -2.77
N LEU A 117 20.49 21.30 -3.54
CA LEU A 117 21.73 21.88 -3.05
C LEU A 117 21.95 23.18 -3.80
N SER A 118 22.39 24.23 -3.12
CA SER A 118 22.84 25.45 -3.80
C SER A 118 24.10 25.17 -4.62
N ASP A 119 24.34 25.93 -5.70
CA ASP A 119 25.54 25.79 -6.53
C ASP A 119 26.83 25.85 -5.68
N ALA A 120 26.86 26.77 -4.71
CA ALA A 120 27.98 26.90 -3.78
C ALA A 120 28.18 25.66 -2.89
N GLU A 121 27.11 25.01 -2.46
CA GLU A 121 27.20 23.77 -1.69
C GLU A 121 27.58 22.58 -2.56
N ALA A 122 27.02 22.47 -3.76
CA ALA A 122 27.35 21.44 -4.73
C ALA A 122 28.85 21.50 -5.09
N ASP A 123 29.37 22.68 -5.41
CA ASP A 123 30.79 22.90 -5.70
C ASP A 123 31.69 22.58 -4.50
N ARG A 124 31.31 23.06 -3.31
CA ARG A 124 32.09 22.85 -2.08
C ARG A 124 32.14 21.38 -1.67
N THR A 125 31.02 20.66 -1.81
CA THR A 125 30.90 19.25 -1.40
C THR A 125 31.33 18.29 -2.49
N GLY A 126 31.29 18.69 -3.76
CA GLY A 126 31.41 17.81 -4.92
C GLY A 126 30.20 16.90 -5.15
N LEU A 127 29.11 17.09 -4.38
CA LEU A 127 27.85 16.39 -4.59
C LEU A 127 27.01 17.11 -5.64
N VAL A 128 26.20 16.34 -6.36
CA VAL A 128 25.28 16.83 -7.37
C VAL A 128 23.90 16.96 -6.73
N ALA A 129 23.20 18.07 -6.95
CA ALA A 129 21.83 18.27 -6.46
C ALA A 129 20.85 17.27 -7.10
N THR A 130 19.86 16.81 -6.34
CA THR A 130 18.75 15.95 -6.81
C THR A 130 19.21 14.67 -7.53
N HIS A 131 20.34 14.11 -7.12
CA HIS A 131 21.03 13.02 -7.82
C HIS A 131 21.19 11.79 -6.95
N ALA A 132 21.22 10.62 -7.58
CA ALA A 132 21.34 9.35 -6.90
C ALA A 132 22.72 8.71 -7.04
N TYR A 133 23.18 8.14 -5.93
CA TYR A 133 24.46 7.47 -5.78
C TYR A 133 24.24 6.02 -5.36
N ALA A 134 24.98 5.09 -5.96
CA ALA A 134 24.97 3.70 -5.53
C ALA A 134 25.77 3.55 -4.23
N VAL A 135 25.22 2.90 -3.22
CA VAL A 135 25.95 2.56 -1.99
C VAL A 135 26.59 1.19 -2.20
N LEU A 136 27.92 1.17 -2.19
CA LEU A 136 28.74 -0.01 -2.49
C LEU A 136 29.19 -0.75 -1.23
N ASP A 137 29.42 -0.04 -0.13
CA ASP A 137 29.86 -0.61 1.14
C ASP A 137 29.43 0.29 2.31
N VAL A 138 29.26 -0.31 3.49
CA VAL A 138 28.95 0.37 4.75
C VAL A 138 29.82 -0.26 5.83
N ARG A 139 30.55 0.55 6.60
CA ARG A 139 31.54 0.07 7.56
C ARG A 139 31.46 0.82 8.88
N ARG A 140 31.70 0.07 9.98
CA ARG A 140 31.93 0.63 11.30
C ARG A 140 33.36 0.29 11.73
N GLU A 141 34.27 1.26 11.64
CA GLU A 141 35.70 1.06 11.92
C GLU A 141 36.19 2.14 12.87
N GLN A 142 36.91 1.76 13.94
CA GLN A 142 37.49 2.73 14.90
C GLN A 142 36.46 3.70 15.51
N GLY A 143 35.21 3.25 15.69
CA GLY A 143 34.11 4.09 16.17
C GLY A 143 33.49 5.02 15.10
N LEU A 144 34.04 5.04 13.88
CA LEU A 144 33.53 5.80 12.75
C LEU A 144 32.47 5.00 11.99
N ARG A 145 31.50 5.73 11.42
CA ARG A 145 30.44 5.19 10.57
C ARG A 145 30.65 5.72 9.16
N LEU A 146 31.05 4.84 8.24
CA LEU A 146 31.51 5.23 6.91
C LEU A 146 30.72 4.48 5.83
N LEU A 147 30.43 5.17 4.73
CA LEU A 147 29.78 4.60 3.56
C LEU A 147 30.64 4.83 2.32
N LYS A 148 30.70 3.83 1.44
CA LYS A 148 31.34 3.92 0.14
C LYS A 148 30.27 4.10 -0.92
N LEU A 149 30.29 5.23 -1.61
CA LEU A 149 29.32 5.59 -2.63
C LEU A 149 29.97 5.61 -4.02
N LYS A 150 29.15 5.45 -5.06
CA LYS A 150 29.54 5.65 -6.46
C LYS A 150 28.58 6.61 -7.15
N ASN A 151 29.14 7.67 -7.72
CA ASN A 151 28.46 8.48 -8.73
C ASN A 151 28.32 7.67 -10.03
N PRO A 152 27.09 7.43 -10.55
CA PRO A 152 26.88 6.73 -11.81
C PRO A 152 27.56 7.40 -13.01
N TRP A 153 27.76 8.73 -12.98
CA TRP A 153 28.48 9.45 -14.03
C TRP A 153 29.98 9.13 -14.06
N SER A 154 30.47 8.41 -13.05
CA SER A 154 31.87 7.99 -12.93
C SER A 154 32.88 9.15 -12.88
N HIS A 155 32.42 10.32 -12.45
CA HIS A 155 33.21 11.49 -12.07
C HIS A 155 32.45 12.27 -10.97
N LEU A 156 33.04 13.33 -10.41
CA LEU A 156 32.47 14.16 -9.33
C LEU A 156 32.28 13.37 -8.02
N ARG A 157 33.34 13.39 -7.21
CA ARG A 157 33.38 12.79 -5.87
C ARG A 157 33.09 13.81 -4.77
N TRP A 158 32.69 13.27 -3.63
CA TRP A 158 32.71 13.98 -2.35
C TRP A 158 34.09 14.60 -2.06
N ARG A 159 34.10 15.86 -1.62
CA ARG A 159 35.31 16.65 -1.33
C ARG A 159 35.55 16.92 0.17
N GLY A 160 34.67 16.43 1.04
CA GLY A 160 34.77 16.66 2.50
C GLY A 160 35.54 15.54 3.22
N ASN A 161 35.14 15.27 4.46
CA ASN A 161 35.80 14.28 5.33
C ASN A 161 35.84 12.90 4.67
N TYR A 162 36.99 12.24 4.74
CA TYR A 162 37.25 10.93 4.10
C TYR A 162 37.15 10.95 2.56
N SER A 163 37.22 12.11 1.91
CA SER A 163 37.49 12.21 0.47
C SER A 163 38.96 11.86 0.16
N GLU A 164 39.30 11.71 -1.11
CA GLU A 164 40.69 11.56 -1.54
C GLU A 164 41.56 12.80 -1.26
N LEU A 165 40.94 13.96 -1.03
CA LEU A 165 41.62 15.23 -0.74
C LEU A 165 41.85 15.46 0.76
N ASP A 166 41.21 14.66 1.62
CA ASP A 166 41.28 14.82 3.07
C ASP A 166 42.60 14.30 3.64
N LYS A 167 43.46 15.20 4.12
CA LYS A 167 44.73 14.83 4.74
C LYS A 167 44.66 14.67 6.25
N LEU A 168 43.54 15.03 6.88
CA LEU A 168 43.39 15.10 8.33
C LEU A 168 42.85 13.80 8.90
N HIS A 169 41.78 13.24 8.31
CA HIS A 169 41.08 12.10 8.90
C HIS A 169 41.59 10.73 8.42
N TRP A 170 42.27 10.67 7.27
CA TRP A 170 42.85 9.42 6.79
C TRP A 170 44.07 9.01 7.59
N THR A 171 43.97 7.88 8.32
CA THR A 171 45.13 7.23 8.95
C THR A 171 45.58 6.02 8.13
N PRO A 172 46.87 5.63 8.17
CA PRO A 172 47.36 4.43 7.47
C PRO A 172 46.61 3.16 7.89
N GLN A 173 46.15 3.09 9.14
CA GLN A 173 45.35 1.96 9.63
C GLN A 173 43.96 1.94 9.00
N LEU A 174 43.28 3.08 8.92
CA LEU A 174 41.94 3.17 8.33
C LEU A 174 41.98 2.89 6.82
N GLN A 175 43.00 3.39 6.11
CA GLN A 175 43.23 3.08 4.69
C GLN A 175 43.35 1.57 4.44
N ARG A 176 44.09 0.86 5.30
CA ARG A 176 44.20 -0.61 5.23
C ARG A 176 42.86 -1.31 5.49
N LEU A 177 42.12 -0.90 6.54
CA LEU A 177 40.84 -1.50 6.90
C LEU A 177 39.78 -1.35 5.80
N LEU A 178 39.74 -0.19 5.14
CA LEU A 178 38.78 0.11 4.08
C LEU A 178 39.27 -0.26 2.68
N ASN A 179 40.50 -0.79 2.57
CA ASN A 179 41.18 -1.07 1.31
C ASN A 179 41.09 0.12 0.33
N PHE A 180 41.47 1.30 0.81
CA PHE A 180 41.37 2.55 0.06
C PHE A 180 42.65 3.36 0.18
N ASP A 181 43.22 3.75 -0.96
CA ASP A 181 44.37 4.66 -1.05
C ASP A 181 43.92 6.00 -1.66
N PRO A 182 43.88 7.07 -0.85
CA PRO A 182 43.55 8.43 -1.31
C PRO A 182 44.46 8.92 -2.45
N ASN A 183 45.75 8.57 -2.46
CA ASN A 183 46.68 9.07 -3.46
C ASN A 183 46.40 8.46 -4.83
N SER A 184 46.19 7.15 -4.88
CA SER A 184 45.75 6.44 -6.09
C SER A 184 44.38 6.95 -6.57
N ALA A 185 43.43 7.15 -5.64
CA ALA A 185 42.12 7.71 -5.98
C ALA A 185 42.23 9.10 -6.61
N ALA A 186 43.13 9.97 -6.13
CA ALA A 186 43.33 11.30 -6.69
C ALA A 186 43.90 11.31 -8.12
N MET A 187 44.53 10.22 -8.58
CA MET A 187 45.07 10.13 -9.95
C MET A 187 44.00 9.88 -11.01
N PHE A 188 42.92 9.18 -10.67
CA PHE A 188 41.86 8.82 -11.62
C PHE A 188 40.49 8.92 -10.97
N ASP A 189 39.68 9.87 -11.43
CA ASP A 189 38.29 9.99 -10.99
C ASP A 189 37.40 8.93 -11.66
N ASN A 190 36.86 8.03 -10.85
CA ASN A 190 35.91 7.00 -11.25
C ASN A 190 34.54 7.16 -10.53
N GLY A 191 34.35 8.30 -9.84
CA GLY A 191 33.16 8.65 -9.08
C GLY A 191 32.96 7.84 -7.79
N VAL A 192 33.90 6.98 -7.37
CA VAL A 192 33.81 6.21 -6.12
C VAL A 192 34.50 6.95 -4.98
N PHE A 193 33.84 7.10 -3.85
CA PHE A 193 34.38 7.81 -2.68
C PHE A 193 33.85 7.24 -1.36
N TRP A 194 34.58 7.50 -0.27
CA TRP A 194 34.10 7.28 1.09
C TRP A 194 33.56 8.59 1.67
N ILE A 195 32.60 8.50 2.58
CA ILE A 195 31.98 9.61 3.27
C ILE A 195 31.50 9.15 4.65
N ASP A 196 31.54 10.03 5.64
CA ASP A 196 31.01 9.75 6.97
C ASP A 196 29.47 9.82 7.01
N TYR A 197 28.87 9.03 7.90
CA TYR A 197 27.43 8.93 8.00
C TYR A 197 26.77 10.25 8.40
N ASP A 198 27.43 11.08 9.20
CA ASP A 198 26.88 12.37 9.62
C ASP A 198 26.79 13.35 8.43
N SER A 199 27.78 13.31 7.53
CA SER A 199 27.73 14.01 6.24
C SER A 199 26.61 13.48 5.33
N ILE A 200 26.37 12.15 5.30
CA ILE A 200 25.19 11.61 4.58
C ILE A 200 23.90 12.19 5.16
N LEU A 201 23.72 12.14 6.48
CA LEU A 201 22.53 12.65 7.15
C LEU A 201 22.30 14.15 6.93
N LYS A 202 23.36 14.90 6.60
CA LYS A 202 23.32 16.34 6.34
C LYS A 202 22.99 16.68 4.88
N PHE A 203 23.56 15.96 3.91
CA PHE A 203 23.49 16.34 2.50
C PHE A 203 22.57 15.45 1.65
N PHE A 204 22.06 14.34 2.19
CA PHE A 204 21.16 13.42 1.50
C PHE A 204 19.77 13.45 2.12
N ASP A 205 18.76 13.34 1.27
CA ASP A 205 17.35 13.40 1.68
C ASP A 205 16.76 12.01 1.90
N VAL A 206 17.31 10.99 1.24
CA VAL A 206 16.64 9.69 1.15
C VAL A 206 17.60 8.55 0.83
N PHE A 207 17.33 7.41 1.46
CA PHE A 207 17.80 6.11 1.00
C PHE A 207 16.69 5.36 0.28
N TYR A 208 17.02 4.78 -0.87
CA TYR A 208 16.17 3.84 -1.58
C TYR A 208 16.73 2.44 -1.40
N LEU A 209 15.93 1.58 -0.77
CA LEU A 209 16.27 0.20 -0.48
C LEU A 209 15.46 -0.70 -1.42
N ASN A 210 16.10 -1.72 -1.98
CA ASN A 210 15.41 -2.81 -2.64
C ASN A 210 15.78 -4.08 -1.90
N TRP A 211 14.81 -4.77 -1.33
CA TRP A 211 15.04 -5.92 -0.47
C TRP A 211 14.90 -7.23 -1.23
N ASN A 212 15.83 -8.14 -0.98
CA ASN A 212 15.80 -9.47 -1.55
C ASN A 212 14.53 -10.21 -1.09
N PRO A 213 13.62 -10.60 -2.00
CA PRO A 213 12.37 -11.27 -1.62
C PRO A 213 12.61 -12.64 -0.97
N LYS A 214 13.79 -13.24 -1.15
CA LYS A 214 14.19 -14.50 -0.49
C LYS A 214 14.30 -14.40 1.03
N LEU A 215 14.26 -13.20 1.60
CA LEU A 215 14.11 -12.97 3.04
C LEU A 215 12.79 -13.51 3.60
N PHE A 216 11.82 -13.79 2.74
CA PHE A 216 10.47 -14.20 3.12
C PHE A 216 10.17 -15.58 2.55
N ASN A 217 9.80 -16.50 3.44
CA ASN A 217 9.48 -17.88 3.07
C ASN A 217 8.05 -18.03 2.56
N TYR A 218 7.17 -17.07 2.86
CA TYR A 218 5.77 -17.10 2.50
C TYR A 218 5.42 -15.86 1.69
N THR A 219 4.93 -16.05 0.47
CA THR A 219 4.52 -14.95 -0.39
C THR A 219 3.14 -15.20 -0.97
N PHE A 220 2.34 -14.16 -1.06
CA PHE A 220 1.03 -14.18 -1.72
C PHE A 220 0.92 -13.00 -2.68
N CYS A 221 0.29 -13.20 -3.84
CA CYS A 221 0.16 -12.17 -4.86
C CYS A 221 -1.24 -12.17 -5.45
N LEU A 222 -1.85 -10.99 -5.54
CA LEU A 222 -3.16 -10.79 -6.13
C LEU A 222 -3.12 -9.59 -7.07
N HIS A 223 -3.62 -9.79 -8.29
CA HIS A 223 -3.82 -8.72 -9.26
C HIS A 223 -5.30 -8.34 -9.30
N GLN A 224 -5.61 -7.06 -9.25
CA GLN A 224 -6.99 -6.54 -9.23
C GLN A 224 -7.12 -5.24 -10.03
N SER A 225 -8.37 -4.85 -10.24
CA SER A 225 -8.73 -3.51 -10.70
C SER A 225 -9.74 -2.88 -9.74
N TRP A 226 -9.66 -1.55 -9.59
CA TRP A 226 -10.67 -0.75 -8.90
C TRP A 226 -11.30 0.20 -9.90
N LYS A 227 -12.51 -0.15 -10.37
CA LYS A 227 -13.22 0.57 -11.43
C LYS A 227 -13.67 1.95 -10.97
N THR A 228 -13.57 2.96 -11.83
CA THR A 228 -13.93 4.37 -11.55
C THR A 228 -15.34 4.53 -10.98
N GLY A 229 -16.32 3.75 -11.46
CA GLY A 229 -17.71 3.83 -10.99
C GLY A 229 -18.02 3.15 -9.65
N LEU A 230 -17.04 2.50 -9.01
CA LEU A 230 -17.24 1.82 -7.72
C LEU A 230 -16.64 2.61 -6.55
N GLY A 231 -17.44 2.77 -5.50
CA GLY A 231 -17.03 3.45 -4.27
C GLY A 231 -16.97 4.97 -4.37
N PRO A 232 -16.60 5.64 -3.26
CA PRO A 232 -16.56 7.08 -3.21
C PRO A 232 -15.35 7.64 -3.98
N ILE A 233 -15.47 8.91 -4.41
CA ILE A 233 -14.35 9.64 -5.00
C ILE A 233 -13.27 9.93 -3.94
N LYS A 234 -13.71 10.21 -2.70
CA LYS A 234 -12.84 10.51 -1.56
C LYS A 234 -13.21 9.66 -0.35
N ASP A 235 -12.21 9.21 0.37
CA ASP A 235 -12.34 8.41 1.59
C ASP A 235 -12.72 9.24 2.83
N ALA A 236 -13.60 10.25 2.66
CA ALA A 236 -13.93 11.20 3.73
C ALA A 236 -14.97 10.65 4.73
N TYR A 237 -15.96 9.90 4.24
CA TYR A 237 -17.12 9.47 5.05
C TYR A 237 -17.39 7.96 4.96
N ASN A 238 -16.99 7.33 3.86
CA ASN A 238 -17.22 5.91 3.60
C ASN A 238 -15.99 5.34 2.89
N ILE A 239 -15.60 4.12 3.22
CA ILE A 239 -14.59 3.31 2.53
C ILE A 239 -15.05 1.85 2.34
N GLY A 240 -16.31 1.56 2.67
CA GLY A 240 -16.90 0.22 2.60
C GLY A 240 -16.92 -0.38 1.21
N GLU A 241 -16.92 0.46 0.17
CA GLU A 241 -16.90 0.05 -1.23
C GLU A 241 -15.48 0.00 -1.83
N ASN A 242 -14.46 0.41 -1.06
CA ASN A 242 -13.07 0.27 -1.48
C ASN A 242 -12.67 -1.21 -1.52
N PRO A 243 -11.64 -1.61 -2.28
CA PRO A 243 -11.13 -2.96 -2.23
C PRO A 243 -10.58 -3.28 -0.84
N GLN A 244 -11.14 -4.32 -0.21
CA GLN A 244 -10.72 -4.76 1.12
C GLN A 244 -10.35 -6.24 1.12
N PHE A 245 -9.32 -6.56 1.89
CA PHE A 245 -8.72 -7.88 1.99
C PHE A 245 -8.55 -8.25 3.46
N PHE A 246 -8.78 -9.51 3.80
CA PHE A 246 -8.38 -10.02 5.11
C PHE A 246 -6.95 -10.54 5.01
N LEU A 247 -6.15 -10.29 6.04
CA LEU A 247 -4.86 -10.92 6.24
C LEU A 247 -4.92 -11.73 7.53
N GLN A 248 -4.77 -13.04 7.42
CA GLN A 248 -4.67 -13.98 8.53
C GLN A 248 -3.21 -14.40 8.70
N VAL A 249 -2.75 -14.43 9.94
CA VAL A 249 -1.45 -14.96 10.36
C VAL A 249 -1.73 -16.24 11.14
N ASP A 250 -1.25 -17.37 10.63
CA ASP A 250 -1.71 -18.68 11.12
C ASP A 250 -1.01 -19.12 12.41
N GLN A 251 0.18 -18.60 12.71
CA GLN A 251 0.97 -18.98 13.88
C GLN A 251 1.14 -17.85 14.90
N GLY A 252 1.25 -18.26 16.18
CA GLY A 252 1.69 -17.44 17.30
C GLY A 252 3.20 -17.32 17.38
N GLY A 253 3.71 -16.09 17.41
CA GLY A 253 5.13 -15.82 17.57
C GLY A 253 5.56 -14.48 16.99
N SER A 254 6.86 -14.22 17.06
CA SER A 254 7.49 -13.08 16.41
C SER A 254 7.63 -13.30 14.90
N GLY A 255 7.37 -12.28 14.10
CA GLY A 255 7.52 -12.35 12.65
C GLY A 255 7.35 -11.01 11.97
N ALA A 256 7.45 -11.00 10.65
CA ALA A 256 7.19 -9.81 9.85
C ALA A 256 6.29 -10.15 8.65
N VAL A 257 5.34 -9.26 8.34
CA VAL A 257 4.53 -9.31 7.12
C VAL A 257 4.64 -7.96 6.43
N TRP A 258 5.12 -7.98 5.19
CA TRP A 258 5.28 -6.80 4.36
C TRP A 258 4.27 -6.85 3.23
N ILE A 259 3.51 -5.77 3.07
CA ILE A 259 2.44 -5.64 2.10
C ILE A 259 2.89 -4.58 1.08
N LEU A 260 3.21 -5.03 -0.12
CA LEU A 260 3.56 -4.18 -1.25
C LEU A 260 2.32 -3.99 -2.13
N LEU A 261 1.82 -2.75 -2.18
CA LEU A 261 0.85 -2.31 -3.16
C LEU A 261 1.62 -1.71 -4.35
N THR A 262 1.43 -2.30 -5.53
CA THR A 262 2.01 -1.82 -6.79
C THR A 262 0.89 -1.41 -7.73
N ARG A 263 0.76 -0.11 -8.01
CA ARG A 263 -0.07 0.42 -9.09
C ARG A 263 0.55 0.05 -10.43
N HIS A 264 -0.27 -0.38 -11.37
CA HIS A 264 0.19 -0.64 -12.74
C HIS A 264 0.08 0.65 -13.54
N ILE A 265 1.18 1.06 -14.14
CA ILE A 265 1.23 2.18 -15.07
C ILE A 265 1.02 1.60 -16.47
N THR A 266 -0.14 1.85 -17.06
CA THR A 266 -0.51 1.30 -18.38
C THR A 266 -0.34 2.28 -19.52
N GLN A 267 -0.21 3.58 -19.22
CA GLN A 267 -0.03 4.66 -20.19
C GLN A 267 1.09 5.57 -19.72
N ILE A 268 1.82 6.19 -20.66
CA ILE A 268 2.96 7.04 -20.31
C ILE A 268 2.49 8.38 -19.72
N GLU A 269 1.32 8.85 -20.12
CA GLU A 269 0.68 10.09 -19.64
C GLU A 269 0.34 9.99 -18.15
N ASP A 270 -0.07 8.81 -17.67
CA ASP A 270 -0.33 8.53 -16.26
C ASP A 270 0.94 8.69 -15.40
N PHE A 271 2.10 8.31 -15.93
CA PHE A 271 3.38 8.55 -15.26
C PHE A 271 3.80 10.03 -15.28
N LYS A 272 3.49 10.76 -16.36
CA LYS A 272 3.88 12.17 -16.52
C LYS A 272 3.10 13.10 -15.60
N GLU A 273 1.79 12.91 -15.47
CA GLU A 273 0.97 13.77 -14.61
C GLU A 273 0.91 13.29 -13.15
N ASN A 274 1.06 11.97 -12.96
CA ASN A 274 1.12 11.26 -11.68
C ASN A 274 0.20 11.81 -10.57
N ARG A 275 -1.09 11.92 -10.88
CA ARG A 275 -2.11 12.48 -9.98
C ARG A 275 -2.72 11.45 -9.02
N GLU A 276 -2.40 10.17 -9.22
CA GLU A 276 -3.00 9.07 -8.48
C GLU A 276 -2.18 8.76 -7.23
N TYR A 277 -2.69 9.17 -6.06
CA TYR A 277 -2.08 8.86 -4.77
C TYR A 277 -2.71 7.61 -4.19
N ILE A 278 -1.92 6.55 -4.00
CA ILE A 278 -2.38 5.25 -3.48
C ILE A 278 -1.81 4.97 -2.09
N THR A 279 -2.51 4.12 -1.34
CA THR A 279 -2.01 3.59 -0.07
C THR A 279 -2.73 2.30 0.33
N VAL A 280 -2.23 1.65 1.40
CA VAL A 280 -2.93 0.59 2.11
C VAL A 280 -3.13 1.03 3.56
N LEU A 281 -4.40 1.03 3.99
CA LEU A 281 -4.77 1.18 5.39
C LEU A 281 -4.86 -0.21 6.04
N VAL A 282 -4.46 -0.31 7.31
CA VAL A 282 -4.53 -1.57 8.06
C VAL A 282 -5.39 -1.38 9.30
N TYR A 283 -6.35 -2.28 9.52
CA TYR A 283 -7.24 -2.28 10.68
C TYR A 283 -7.12 -3.57 11.48
N ARG A 284 -7.26 -3.45 12.81
CA ARG A 284 -7.29 -4.57 13.77
C ARG A 284 -8.73 -4.93 14.16
N ASN A 285 -9.55 -5.23 13.17
CA ASN A 285 -10.99 -5.50 13.34
C ASN A 285 -11.38 -6.94 12.92
N ASN A 286 -10.46 -7.89 13.11
CA ASN A 286 -10.66 -9.31 12.84
C ASN A 286 -11.05 -9.63 11.38
N GLY A 287 -10.50 -8.90 10.40
CA GLY A 287 -10.77 -9.16 8.98
C GLY A 287 -12.19 -8.80 8.53
N LYS A 288 -12.93 -8.00 9.33
CA LYS A 288 -14.26 -7.52 8.97
C LYS A 288 -14.17 -6.32 8.02
N ARG A 289 -15.22 -6.13 7.21
CA ARG A 289 -15.32 -4.97 6.32
C ARG A 289 -15.39 -3.68 7.15
N VAL A 290 -14.59 -2.69 6.76
CA VAL A 290 -14.56 -1.36 7.38
C VAL A 290 -15.40 -0.42 6.53
N PHE A 291 -16.34 0.29 7.14
CA PHE A 291 -17.20 1.24 6.41
C PHE A 291 -16.77 2.67 6.64
N TYR A 292 -16.38 3.02 7.87
CA TYR A 292 -15.94 4.37 8.21
C TYR A 292 -14.40 4.41 8.29
N PRO A 293 -13.75 5.42 7.71
CA PRO A 293 -12.29 5.51 7.67
C PRO A 293 -11.65 5.64 9.06
N ASN A 294 -12.35 6.26 10.02
CA ASN A 294 -11.83 6.54 11.35
C ASN A 294 -12.59 5.77 12.46
N ASP A 295 -13.43 4.81 12.10
CA ASP A 295 -14.20 4.02 13.07
C ASP A 295 -14.33 2.54 12.62
N PRO A 296 -13.50 1.64 13.17
CA PRO A 296 -12.44 1.92 14.15
C PRO A 296 -11.30 2.73 13.53
N PRO A 297 -10.47 3.45 14.32
CA PRO A 297 -9.30 4.13 13.78
C PRO A 297 -8.33 3.11 13.13
N PRO A 298 -7.66 3.49 12.04
CA PRO A 298 -6.69 2.63 11.38
C PRO A 298 -5.52 2.33 12.33
N PHE A 299 -5.08 1.08 12.35
CA PHE A 299 -3.85 0.67 13.03
C PHE A 299 -2.61 1.19 12.29
N ILE A 300 -2.66 1.19 10.95
CA ILE A 300 -1.70 1.89 10.09
C ILE A 300 -2.51 2.74 9.13
N ASP A 301 -2.43 4.06 9.30
CA ASP A 301 -2.94 5.03 8.33
C ASP A 301 -1.84 5.31 7.31
N GLY A 302 -1.89 4.58 6.20
CA GLY A 302 -0.83 4.67 5.21
C GLY A 302 -0.79 6.05 4.55
N VAL A 303 0.42 6.61 4.44
CA VAL A 303 0.62 7.86 3.71
C VAL A 303 0.23 7.63 2.25
N ARG A 304 -0.61 8.50 1.72
CA ARG A 304 -1.00 8.49 0.31
C ARG A 304 0.14 9.06 -0.50
N ILE A 305 0.72 8.24 -1.37
CA ILE A 305 1.90 8.61 -2.17
C ILE A 305 1.58 8.44 -3.65
N ASN A 306 2.19 9.30 -4.47
CA ASN A 306 2.12 9.23 -5.93
C ASN A 306 3.17 8.26 -6.52
N SER A 307 4.00 7.62 -5.71
CA SER A 307 4.83 6.50 -6.18
C SER A 307 3.95 5.30 -6.58
N PRO A 308 4.29 4.56 -7.65
CA PRO A 308 3.57 3.34 -8.01
C PRO A 308 3.70 2.24 -6.95
N HIS A 309 4.67 2.34 -6.05
CA HIS A 309 4.89 1.36 -4.98
C HIS A 309 4.66 1.98 -3.62
N TYR A 310 3.78 1.37 -2.84
CA TYR A 310 3.57 1.63 -1.41
C TYR A 310 3.86 0.35 -0.62
N LEU A 311 4.79 0.43 0.34
CA LEU A 311 5.19 -0.68 1.20
C LEU A 311 4.71 -0.43 2.63
N CYS A 312 3.81 -1.29 3.11
CA CYS A 312 3.40 -1.35 4.51
C CYS A 312 4.12 -2.52 5.21
N LYS A 313 4.60 -2.31 6.44
CA LYS A 313 5.34 -3.32 7.20
C LYS A 313 4.67 -3.57 8.56
N LEU A 314 4.32 -4.82 8.81
CA LEU A 314 3.79 -5.29 10.09
C LEU A 314 4.89 -6.06 10.82
N VAL A 315 5.21 -5.62 12.03
CA VAL A 315 6.04 -6.37 12.97
C VAL A 315 5.10 -7.11 13.92
N LEU A 316 5.25 -8.42 13.98
CA LEU A 316 4.43 -9.32 14.75
C LEU A 316 5.16 -9.76 16.02
N ASN A 317 4.43 -9.82 17.11
CA ASN A 317 4.86 -10.42 18.37
C ASN A 317 3.73 -11.32 18.91
N GLU A 318 3.93 -11.94 20.07
CA GLU A 318 2.95 -12.87 20.66
C GLU A 318 1.59 -12.24 20.93
N SER A 319 1.56 -10.94 21.26
CA SER A 319 0.35 -10.15 21.50
C SER A 319 -0.29 -9.56 20.24
N SER A 320 0.34 -9.69 19.07
CA SER A 320 -0.19 -9.14 17.83
C SER A 320 -1.49 -9.85 17.42
N PRO A 321 -2.48 -9.11 16.89
CA PRO A 321 -3.68 -9.72 16.32
C PRO A 321 -3.34 -10.77 15.25
N ARG A 322 -4.16 -11.81 15.17
CA ARG A 322 -4.04 -12.87 14.17
C ARG A 322 -4.67 -12.48 12.84
N ARG A 323 -5.61 -11.54 12.83
CA ARG A 323 -6.38 -11.17 11.65
C ARG A 323 -6.53 -9.67 11.50
N TYR A 324 -6.20 -9.17 10.32
CA TYR A 324 -6.26 -7.76 9.95
C TYR A 324 -7.17 -7.56 8.73
N THR A 325 -7.65 -6.33 8.57
CA THR A 325 -8.26 -5.86 7.32
C THR A 325 -7.31 -4.89 6.64
N LEU A 326 -7.01 -5.15 5.37
CA LEU A 326 -6.27 -4.28 4.48
C LEU A 326 -7.26 -3.56 3.57
N VAL A 327 -7.20 -2.23 3.51
CA VAL A 327 -8.03 -1.42 2.61
C VAL A 327 -7.12 -0.71 1.63
N VAL A 328 -7.27 -1.01 0.34
CA VAL A 328 -6.63 -0.22 -0.71
C VAL A 328 -7.38 1.10 -0.80
N SER A 329 -6.64 2.20 -0.69
CA SER A 329 -7.20 3.55 -0.57
C SER A 329 -6.51 4.49 -1.55
N GLN A 330 -7.22 5.56 -1.92
CA GLN A 330 -6.73 6.64 -2.76
C GLN A 330 -7.09 8.00 -2.16
N TYR A 331 -6.38 9.07 -2.57
CA TYR A 331 -6.73 10.44 -2.17
C TYR A 331 -8.00 10.91 -2.91
N GLU A 332 -7.96 10.83 -4.24
CA GLU A 332 -9.06 11.18 -5.14
C GLU A 332 -9.11 10.18 -6.28
N LYS A 333 -10.19 9.39 -6.33
CA LYS A 333 -10.36 8.38 -7.35
C LYS A 333 -10.99 8.98 -8.60
N MET A 334 -10.14 9.25 -9.59
CA MET A 334 -10.55 9.82 -10.88
C MET A 334 -10.62 8.77 -11.99
N HIS A 335 -9.82 7.70 -11.89
CA HIS A 335 -9.68 6.68 -12.93
C HIS A 335 -9.82 5.26 -12.40
N THR A 336 -9.91 4.31 -13.33
CA THR A 336 -9.85 2.89 -13.01
C THR A 336 -8.38 2.55 -12.80
N ILE A 337 -8.04 2.08 -11.61
CA ILE A 337 -6.67 1.64 -11.34
C ILE A 337 -6.54 0.13 -11.43
N PHE A 338 -5.42 -0.31 -11.97
CA PHE A 338 -4.97 -1.69 -11.93
C PHE A 338 -3.83 -1.77 -10.92
N TYR A 339 -3.83 -2.80 -10.09
CA TYR A 339 -2.82 -2.94 -9.04
C TYR A 339 -2.54 -4.40 -8.70
N THR A 340 -1.35 -4.60 -8.14
CA THR A 340 -0.95 -5.82 -7.47
C THR A 340 -0.89 -5.55 -5.97
N LEU A 341 -1.53 -6.41 -5.18
CA LEU A 341 -1.29 -6.51 -3.75
C LEU A 341 -0.45 -7.76 -3.50
N ARG A 342 0.77 -7.58 -3.00
CA ARG A 342 1.67 -8.68 -2.68
C ARG A 342 2.05 -8.67 -1.21
N ALA A 343 1.94 -9.82 -0.56
CA ALA A 343 2.41 -10.01 0.80
C ALA A 343 3.68 -10.85 0.81
N TYR A 344 4.64 -10.48 1.66
CA TYR A 344 5.87 -11.18 1.93
C TYR A 344 5.96 -11.40 3.45
N ALA A 345 6.10 -12.64 3.90
CA ALA A 345 6.04 -12.97 5.31
C ALA A 345 7.11 -13.98 5.74
N THR A 346 7.59 -13.81 6.98
CA THR A 346 8.51 -14.77 7.62
C THR A 346 7.76 -15.93 8.29
N CYS A 347 6.43 -15.83 8.39
CA CYS A 347 5.54 -16.83 8.96
C CYS A 347 4.38 -17.14 8.00
N PRO A 348 3.70 -18.29 8.14
CA PRO A 348 2.54 -18.63 7.31
C PRO A 348 1.44 -17.56 7.40
N ILE A 349 0.93 -17.18 6.24
CA ILE A 349 -0.15 -16.20 6.10
C ILE A 349 -1.19 -16.68 5.09
N SER A 350 -2.43 -16.24 5.30
CA SER A 350 -3.51 -16.34 4.31
C SER A 350 -4.04 -14.94 4.02
N LEU A 351 -4.03 -14.54 2.74
CA LEU A 351 -4.51 -13.24 2.28
C LEU A 351 -5.61 -13.48 1.24
N GLY A 352 -6.74 -12.79 1.36
CA GLY A 352 -7.85 -12.94 0.44
C GLY A 352 -8.78 -11.74 0.43
N LYS A 353 -9.56 -11.58 -0.63
CA LYS A 353 -10.57 -10.52 -0.72
C LYS A 353 -11.65 -10.78 0.33
N ILE A 354 -12.09 -9.73 1.02
CA ILE A 354 -13.24 -9.83 1.92
C ILE A 354 -14.48 -10.04 1.02
N PRO A 355 -15.15 -11.21 1.11
CA PRO A 355 -16.27 -11.53 0.24
C PRO A 355 -17.42 -10.54 0.47
N ASN A 356 -18.19 -10.28 -0.58
CA ASN A 356 -19.47 -9.60 -0.42
C ASN A 356 -20.49 -10.61 0.10
N GLN A 357 -20.83 -10.52 1.38
CA GLN A 357 -21.74 -11.46 2.05
C GLN A 357 -23.21 -11.33 1.59
N TYR A 358 -23.49 -10.35 0.73
CA TYR A 358 -24.84 -10.00 0.26
C TYR A 358 -25.03 -10.29 -1.24
N GLU A 359 -24.02 -10.86 -1.92
CA GLU A 359 -24.13 -11.27 -3.33
C GLU A 359 -24.47 -12.77 -3.40
N HIS A 360 -25.68 -13.11 -3.86
CA HIS A 360 -25.90 -14.40 -4.52
C HIS A 360 -25.53 -14.27 -5.99
N VAL A 361 -24.82 -15.28 -6.49
CA VAL A 361 -24.30 -15.39 -7.85
C VAL A 361 -25.40 -15.11 -8.88
N LYS A 362 -25.20 -14.07 -9.72
CA LYS A 362 -25.99 -13.87 -10.93
C LYS A 362 -25.87 -15.13 -11.80
N GLN A 363 -26.87 -16.01 -11.78
CA GLN A 363 -27.09 -16.88 -12.92
C GLN A 363 -27.78 -16.05 -14.01
N THR A 364 -27.10 -15.97 -15.14
CA THR A 364 -27.48 -15.30 -16.39
C THR A 364 -28.95 -15.54 -16.72
N VAL A 365 -29.79 -14.50 -16.67
CA VAL A 365 -31.05 -14.51 -17.43
C VAL A 365 -31.29 -13.18 -18.13
N THR A 366 -31.36 -13.34 -19.44
CA THR A 366 -31.85 -12.44 -20.46
C THR A 366 -33.28 -12.01 -20.13
N GLN A 367 -33.50 -10.69 -20.15
CA GLN A 367 -34.78 -9.97 -20.20
C GLN A 367 -36.06 -10.82 -20.14
N GLN A 368 -36.66 -10.93 -18.94
CA GLN A 368 -38.11 -10.89 -18.70
C GLN A 368 -38.37 -10.87 -17.18
N ARG A 369 -39.50 -10.27 -16.78
CA ARG A 369 -40.00 -10.03 -15.39
C ARG A 369 -39.35 -10.86 -14.28
N SER A 370 -38.87 -10.17 -13.24
CA SER A 370 -38.12 -10.67 -12.07
C SER A 370 -38.65 -11.99 -11.48
N LEU A 371 -38.09 -13.11 -11.94
CA LEU A 371 -38.22 -14.45 -11.36
C LEU A 371 -37.11 -14.73 -10.32
N TYR A 372 -36.42 -13.69 -9.85
CA TYR A 372 -35.28 -13.80 -8.95
C TYR A 372 -35.59 -13.24 -7.56
N PRO A 373 -35.09 -13.88 -6.50
CA PRO A 373 -35.18 -13.33 -5.15
C PRO A 373 -34.45 -11.98 -5.05
N THR A 374 -35.09 -10.99 -4.42
CA THR A 374 -34.49 -9.68 -4.18
C THR A 374 -33.51 -9.78 -3.01
N ILE A 375 -32.24 -9.47 -3.26
CA ILE A 375 -31.14 -9.50 -2.27
C ILE A 375 -30.49 -8.13 -2.07
N LEU A 376 -30.85 -7.15 -2.90
CA LEU A 376 -30.49 -5.74 -2.80
C LEU A 376 -31.65 -4.90 -3.31
N GLN A 377 -32.05 -3.89 -2.54
CA GLN A 377 -33.05 -2.92 -2.97
C GLN A 377 -32.65 -1.53 -2.49
N VAL A 378 -32.77 -0.55 -3.38
CA VAL A 378 -32.62 0.88 -3.07
C VAL A 378 -34.00 1.50 -3.10
N SER A 379 -34.38 2.17 -2.03
CA SER A 379 -35.59 2.99 -1.98
C SER A 379 -35.22 4.45 -1.85
N ASP A 380 -35.78 5.25 -2.74
CA ASP A 380 -35.80 6.70 -2.58
C ASP A 380 -36.83 7.05 -1.50
N GLY A 381 -36.47 7.97 -0.62
CA GLY A 381 -37.30 8.45 0.47
C GLY A 381 -37.08 9.93 0.73
N GLN A 382 -37.91 10.51 1.59
CA GLN A 382 -37.75 11.89 2.02
C GLN A 382 -38.27 12.09 3.44
N TRP A 383 -37.61 12.95 4.20
CA TRP A 383 -38.18 13.58 5.38
C TRP A 383 -38.86 14.87 4.91
N ASN A 384 -40.18 14.99 5.13
CA ASN A 384 -40.97 16.15 4.69
C ASN A 384 -42.17 16.36 5.62
N GLY A 385 -42.38 17.60 6.09
CA GLY A 385 -43.47 17.98 6.97
C GLY A 385 -43.49 17.12 8.23
N GLU A 386 -44.63 16.50 8.51
CA GLU A 386 -44.83 15.65 9.69
C GLU A 386 -43.86 14.46 9.75
N THR A 387 -43.37 13.98 8.60
CA THR A 387 -42.42 12.86 8.55
C THR A 387 -40.98 13.26 8.87
N ALA A 388 -40.67 14.55 9.01
CA ALA A 388 -39.40 15.01 9.55
C ALA A 388 -39.41 14.95 11.10
N GLY A 389 -39.58 13.74 11.63
CA GLY A 389 -39.90 13.51 13.05
C GLY A 389 -38.73 13.63 14.02
N GLY A 390 -37.49 13.60 13.53
CA GLY A 390 -36.27 13.63 14.35
C GLY A 390 -35.97 12.30 15.07
N CYS A 391 -34.93 12.27 15.89
CA CYS A 391 -34.47 11.04 16.56
C CYS A 391 -35.36 10.62 17.74
N GLY A 392 -35.08 9.47 18.33
CA GLY A 392 -35.87 8.91 19.46
C GLY A 392 -35.95 9.78 20.71
N ASN A 393 -35.13 10.82 20.83
CA ASN A 393 -35.22 11.83 21.90
C ASN A 393 -36.44 12.76 21.75
N HIS A 394 -37.13 12.72 20.62
CA HIS A 394 -38.34 13.49 20.33
C HIS A 394 -39.55 12.54 20.18
N PRO A 395 -40.00 11.88 21.26
CA PRO A 395 -40.96 10.77 21.17
C PRO A 395 -42.29 11.17 20.50
N ASN A 396 -42.75 12.41 20.67
CA ASN A 396 -44.00 12.89 20.10
C ASN A 396 -43.98 12.98 18.57
N THR A 397 -42.81 13.21 17.97
CA THR A 397 -42.65 13.42 16.53
C THR A 397 -41.91 12.26 15.86
N HIS A 398 -41.08 11.51 16.59
CA HIS A 398 -40.29 10.41 16.06
C HIS A 398 -41.15 9.29 15.44
N LEU A 399 -42.35 9.08 15.97
CA LEU A 399 -43.37 8.14 15.47
C LEU A 399 -43.70 8.37 13.99
N ASN A 400 -43.58 9.62 13.54
CA ASN A 400 -44.03 10.06 12.23
C ASN A 400 -42.97 9.86 11.14
N ASN A 401 -41.72 9.54 11.51
CA ASN A 401 -40.66 9.29 10.53
C ASN A 401 -41.07 8.22 9.50
N PRO A 402 -40.53 8.28 8.27
CA PRO A 402 -40.75 7.26 7.26
C PRO A 402 -40.43 5.88 7.81
N ARG A 403 -41.19 4.88 7.37
CA ARG A 403 -41.05 3.51 7.88
C ARG A 403 -41.07 2.53 6.72
N TYR A 404 -40.09 1.64 6.71
CA TYR A 404 -39.93 0.60 5.71
C TYR A 404 -39.96 -0.76 6.39
N GLN A 405 -40.79 -1.67 5.91
CA GLN A 405 -40.86 -3.01 6.42
C GLN A 405 -40.05 -3.94 5.54
N VAL A 406 -39.10 -4.64 6.14
CA VAL A 406 -38.33 -5.70 5.49
C VAL A 406 -38.75 -7.07 6.03
N THR A 407 -39.08 -7.99 5.14
CA THR A 407 -39.39 -9.38 5.48
C THR A 407 -38.32 -10.29 4.91
N LEU A 408 -37.53 -10.92 5.77
CA LEU A 408 -36.49 -11.88 5.39
C LEU A 408 -37.10 -13.26 5.15
N GLU A 409 -36.98 -13.75 3.91
CA GLU A 409 -37.57 -15.02 3.45
C GLU A 409 -36.50 -16.11 3.47
N SER A 410 -36.20 -16.65 4.66
CA SER A 410 -35.18 -17.68 4.86
C SER A 410 -35.68 -18.79 5.79
N GLY A 411 -35.19 -20.01 5.57
CA GLY A 411 -35.44 -21.16 6.44
C GLY A 411 -34.47 -21.30 7.60
N ASN A 412 -33.52 -20.36 7.78
CA ASN A 412 -32.55 -20.39 8.87
C ASN A 412 -32.44 -19.05 9.60
N ASN A 413 -31.79 -19.07 10.76
CA ASN A 413 -31.62 -17.91 11.64
C ASN A 413 -30.28 -17.18 11.47
N LYS A 414 -29.48 -17.50 10.44
CA LYS A 414 -28.11 -17.00 10.26
C LYS A 414 -27.99 -16.06 9.07
N ASN A 415 -28.95 -15.15 8.91
CA ASN A 415 -28.98 -14.23 7.78
C ASN A 415 -28.12 -13.00 8.07
N GLN A 416 -27.42 -12.49 7.05
CA GLN A 416 -26.66 -11.24 7.11
C GLN A 416 -27.53 -10.14 6.51
N LEU A 417 -27.68 -9.02 7.21
CA LEU A 417 -28.45 -7.85 6.75
C LEU A 417 -27.55 -6.62 6.82
N LEU A 418 -27.53 -5.82 5.76
CA LEU A 418 -26.86 -4.52 5.71
C LEU A 418 -27.88 -3.45 5.39
N LEU A 419 -27.91 -2.42 6.24
CA LEU A 419 -28.70 -1.22 6.02
C LEU A 419 -27.74 -0.06 5.81
N ASP A 420 -27.81 0.63 4.68
CA ASP A 420 -27.10 1.90 4.48
C ASP A 420 -28.09 3.02 4.14
N LEU A 421 -27.96 4.13 4.87
CA LEU A 421 -28.77 5.33 4.72
C LEU A 421 -27.87 6.48 4.28
N LYS A 422 -28.23 7.11 3.16
CA LYS A 422 -27.57 8.31 2.63
C LYS A 422 -28.55 9.46 2.59
N GLY A 423 -28.25 10.55 3.28
CA GLY A 423 -29.05 11.77 3.29
C GLY A 423 -28.20 13.02 3.00
N PRO A 424 -28.79 14.22 3.13
CA PRO A 424 -28.07 15.47 2.94
C PRO A 424 -26.95 15.62 3.98
N LYS A 425 -25.76 16.07 3.55
CA LYS A 425 -24.57 16.17 4.41
C LYS A 425 -24.76 17.14 5.59
N GLN A 426 -25.62 18.14 5.44
CA GLN A 426 -25.91 19.07 6.53
C GLN A 426 -26.67 18.42 7.71
N TYR A 427 -27.27 17.25 7.52
CA TYR A 427 -28.02 16.56 8.57
C TYR A 427 -27.21 15.43 9.19
N GLN A 428 -27.32 15.34 10.51
CA GLN A 428 -26.91 14.16 11.25
C GLN A 428 -28.03 13.13 11.11
N VAL A 429 -27.76 12.01 10.46
CA VAL A 429 -28.73 10.96 10.16
C VAL A 429 -28.46 9.70 10.98
N GLY A 430 -29.51 8.92 11.21
CA GLY A 430 -29.48 7.67 11.96
C GLY A 430 -30.61 6.74 11.52
N LEU A 431 -30.49 5.47 11.90
CA LEU A 431 -31.48 4.45 11.54
C LEU A 431 -31.74 3.53 12.73
N ASP A 432 -33.02 3.25 12.95
CA ASP A 432 -33.49 2.19 13.85
C ASP A 432 -34.01 1.01 13.04
N ILE A 433 -33.75 -0.21 13.52
CA ILE A 433 -34.43 -1.43 13.08
C ILE A 433 -35.15 -2.07 14.27
N ILE A 434 -36.42 -2.41 14.10
CA ILE A 434 -37.32 -2.93 15.13
C ILE A 434 -37.88 -4.26 14.65
N CYS A 435 -37.75 -5.31 15.45
CA CYS A 435 -38.37 -6.59 15.13
C CYS A 435 -39.87 -6.52 15.38
N VAL A 436 -40.66 -6.82 14.35
CA VAL A 436 -42.12 -6.95 14.43
C VAL A 436 -42.47 -8.39 14.79
N VAL A 437 -41.92 -9.35 14.04
CA VAL A 437 -42.06 -10.78 14.29
C VAL A 437 -40.78 -11.48 13.84
N ALA A 438 -40.13 -12.23 14.74
CA ALA A 438 -39.08 -13.18 14.39
C ALA A 438 -39.67 -14.58 14.26
N SER A 439 -39.27 -15.33 13.22
CA SER A 439 -39.65 -16.73 13.05
C SER A 439 -39.17 -17.60 14.21
N ASP A 440 -38.02 -17.25 14.79
CA ASP A 440 -37.49 -17.82 16.04
C ASP A 440 -37.04 -16.68 16.99
N PRO A 441 -37.90 -16.29 17.95
CA PRO A 441 -37.58 -15.25 18.92
C PRO A 441 -36.45 -15.63 19.89
N ASN A 442 -36.12 -16.92 20.02
CA ASN A 442 -35.08 -17.41 20.93
C ASN A 442 -33.73 -17.62 20.23
N ALA A 443 -33.65 -17.35 18.93
CA ALA A 443 -32.40 -17.46 18.19
C ALA A 443 -31.34 -16.51 18.78
N PRO A 444 -30.04 -16.90 18.82
CA PRO A 444 -28.98 -16.09 19.43
C PRO A 444 -28.85 -14.65 18.88
N GLY A 445 -29.20 -14.44 17.60
CA GLY A 445 -29.17 -13.13 16.97
C GLY A 445 -30.50 -12.37 16.97
N ALA A 446 -31.54 -12.89 17.63
CA ALA A 446 -32.83 -12.20 17.78
C ALA A 446 -32.67 -10.91 18.60
N PHE A 447 -33.45 -9.88 18.25
CA PHE A 447 -33.43 -8.60 18.95
C PHE A 447 -34.78 -7.90 18.83
N THR A 448 -35.14 -7.08 19.81
CA THR A 448 -36.36 -6.24 19.73
C THR A 448 -36.11 -4.96 18.95
N LYS A 449 -34.98 -4.27 19.21
CA LYS A 449 -34.59 -3.02 18.54
C LYS A 449 -33.07 -2.88 18.48
N LYS A 450 -32.54 -2.38 17.36
CA LYS A 450 -31.14 -1.93 17.19
C LYS A 450 -31.11 -0.56 16.50
N HIS A 451 -30.02 0.16 16.67
CA HIS A 451 -29.83 1.51 16.13
C HIS A 451 -28.37 1.70 15.66
N THR A 452 -28.13 2.67 14.78
CA THR A 452 -26.79 2.92 14.17
C THR A 452 -25.75 3.50 15.14
N GLY A 453 -26.14 3.79 16.38
CA GLY A 453 -25.31 4.51 17.35
C GLY A 453 -25.41 6.02 17.16
N ALA A 454 -24.28 6.73 17.33
CA ALA A 454 -24.21 8.17 17.14
C ALA A 454 -24.67 8.56 15.72
N PHE A 455 -25.49 9.61 15.63
CA PHE A 455 -25.92 10.17 14.35
C PHE A 455 -24.73 10.77 13.62
N ARG A 456 -24.66 10.59 12.30
CA ARG A 456 -23.52 11.03 11.47
C ARG A 456 -23.96 11.86 10.28
N SER A 457 -23.07 12.75 9.83
CA SER A 457 -23.32 13.63 8.70
C SER A 457 -23.54 12.82 7.41
N GLY A 458 -24.77 12.89 6.88
CA GLY A 458 -25.15 12.38 5.57
C GLY A 458 -25.07 10.86 5.31
N PHE A 459 -24.38 10.06 6.12
CA PHE A 459 -24.20 8.63 5.88
C PHE A 459 -24.11 7.82 7.18
N VAL A 460 -24.92 6.76 7.26
CA VAL A 460 -24.78 5.70 8.27
C VAL A 460 -24.96 4.33 7.63
N VAL A 461 -24.31 3.32 8.21
CA VAL A 461 -24.41 1.92 7.84
C VAL A 461 -24.57 1.04 9.08
N MET A 462 -25.35 -0.03 8.98
CA MET A 462 -25.57 -1.02 10.02
C MET A 462 -25.44 -2.44 9.43
N PRO A 463 -24.27 -3.09 9.56
CA PRO A 463 -24.16 -4.52 9.34
C PRO A 463 -24.75 -5.28 10.54
N LEU A 464 -25.61 -6.26 10.26
CA LEU A 464 -26.22 -7.15 11.22
C LEU A 464 -25.91 -8.59 10.84
N GLU A 465 -25.32 -9.33 11.79
CA GLU A 465 -24.98 -10.73 11.64
C GLU A 465 -26.01 -11.59 12.36
N ASP A 466 -26.24 -12.81 11.87
CA ASP A 466 -27.11 -13.84 12.46
C ASP A 466 -28.57 -13.38 12.70
N VAL A 467 -29.12 -12.58 11.79
CA VAL A 467 -30.49 -12.08 11.87
C VAL A 467 -31.48 -13.23 11.60
N PRO A 468 -32.42 -13.52 12.50
CA PRO A 468 -33.47 -14.52 12.24
C PRO A 468 -34.35 -14.13 11.06
N ALA A 469 -34.91 -15.13 10.37
CA ALA A 469 -36.00 -14.87 9.44
C ALA A 469 -37.16 -14.17 10.17
N GLY A 470 -37.92 -13.32 9.48
CA GLY A 470 -38.95 -12.52 10.14
C GLY A 470 -39.20 -11.18 9.46
N THR A 471 -40.03 -10.38 10.11
CA THR A 471 -40.43 -9.04 9.67
C THR A 471 -39.87 -7.98 10.61
N TYR A 472 -39.24 -6.97 10.03
CA TYR A 472 -38.57 -5.89 10.74
C TYR A 472 -38.95 -4.55 10.14
N ASP A 473 -39.15 -3.55 10.99
CA ASP A 473 -39.37 -2.17 10.57
C ASP A 473 -38.06 -1.38 10.65
N ILE A 474 -37.77 -0.63 9.60
CA ILE A 474 -36.64 0.27 9.46
C ILE A 474 -37.16 1.70 9.51
N VAL A 475 -36.60 2.51 10.41
CA VAL A 475 -37.00 3.91 10.63
C VAL A 475 -35.79 4.81 10.41
N PRO A 476 -35.60 5.37 9.21
CA PRO A 476 -34.59 6.42 8.98
C PRO A 476 -35.02 7.74 9.62
N SER A 477 -34.10 8.42 10.29
CA SER A 477 -34.37 9.69 10.96
C SER A 477 -33.19 10.65 10.86
N THR A 478 -33.51 11.94 10.96
CA THR A 478 -32.55 13.01 11.26
C THR A 478 -32.40 13.17 12.77
N PHE A 479 -31.35 13.84 13.24
CA PHE A 479 -31.15 14.07 14.67
C PHE A 479 -32.24 14.99 15.24
N LEU A 480 -32.48 16.14 14.59
CA LEU A 480 -33.50 17.11 15.02
C LEU A 480 -34.78 16.97 14.17
N PRO A 481 -35.98 17.22 14.75
CA PRO A 481 -37.22 17.35 14.00
C PRO A 481 -37.19 18.53 13.02
N GLY A 482 -38.04 18.48 11.99
CA GLY A 482 -38.18 19.54 10.97
C GLY A 482 -37.04 19.62 9.96
N GLN A 483 -36.07 18.71 10.01
CA GLN A 483 -34.99 18.62 9.02
C GLN A 483 -35.49 17.88 7.78
N GLU A 484 -35.85 18.63 6.75
CA GLU A 484 -36.45 18.09 5.52
C GLU A 484 -35.41 17.86 4.42
N GLY A 485 -35.55 16.76 3.69
CA GLY A 485 -34.69 16.46 2.55
C GLY A 485 -34.80 15.02 2.05
N PRO A 486 -34.27 14.74 0.86
CA PRO A 486 -34.28 13.41 0.27
C PRO A 486 -33.25 12.49 0.95
N PHE A 487 -33.52 11.19 0.96
CA PHE A 487 -32.56 10.16 1.34
C PHE A 487 -32.67 8.92 0.47
N PHE A 488 -31.61 8.12 0.48
CA PHE A 488 -31.55 6.78 -0.12
C PHE A 488 -31.39 5.77 1.00
N LEU A 489 -32.34 4.83 1.10
CA LEU A 489 -32.23 3.66 1.95
C LEU A 489 -31.87 2.46 1.07
N THR A 490 -30.74 1.83 1.36
CA THR A 490 -30.32 0.60 0.68
C THR A 490 -30.34 -0.54 1.70
N VAL A 491 -30.97 -1.64 1.29
CA VAL A 491 -31.07 -2.88 2.07
C VAL A 491 -30.40 -3.98 1.28
N LYS A 492 -29.41 -4.65 1.87
CA LYS A 492 -28.75 -5.82 1.28
C LYS A 492 -28.86 -7.01 2.25
N SER A 493 -29.10 -8.20 1.72
CA SER A 493 -29.28 -9.40 2.54
C SER A 493 -28.57 -10.61 1.95
N SER A 494 -28.13 -11.54 2.80
CA SER A 494 -27.65 -12.86 2.37
C SER A 494 -28.78 -13.82 1.99
N CYS A 495 -30.05 -13.43 2.18
CA CYS A 495 -31.23 -14.20 1.80
C CYS A 495 -32.24 -13.32 1.04
N PRO A 496 -33.19 -13.93 0.31
CA PRO A 496 -34.29 -13.22 -0.31
C PRO A 496 -35.07 -12.39 0.71
N PHE A 497 -35.53 -11.20 0.32
CA PHE A 497 -36.42 -10.39 1.14
C PHE A 497 -37.44 -9.60 0.31
N LYS A 498 -38.47 -9.12 1.01
CA LYS A 498 -39.41 -8.10 0.50
C LYS A 498 -39.22 -6.81 1.27
N LEU A 499 -39.25 -5.67 0.58
CA LEU A 499 -39.23 -4.35 1.18
C LEU A 499 -40.49 -3.58 0.77
N ALA A 500 -41.24 -3.10 1.75
CA ALA A 500 -42.42 -2.27 1.54
C ALA A 500 -42.27 -0.96 2.31
N ARG A 501 -42.64 0.16 1.69
CA ARG A 501 -42.76 1.44 2.41
C ARG A 501 -44.14 1.50 3.06
N LEU A 502 -44.18 1.68 4.39
CA LEU A 502 -45.41 1.77 5.16
C LEU A 502 -45.94 3.21 5.24
N ARG A 503 -45.04 4.20 5.25
CA ARG A 503 -45.35 5.65 5.27
C ARG A 503 -44.23 6.44 4.60
#